data_AF-A0A379MSC9-F1
#
_entry.id   AF-A0A379MSC9-F1
#
_cell.length_a   1.000
_cell.length_b   1.000
_cell.length_c   1.000
_cell.angle_alpha   90.00
_cell.angle_beta   90.00
_cell.angle_gamma   90.00
#
_symmetry.space_group_name_H-M   'P 1'
#
loop_
_entity.id
_entity.type
_entity.pdbx_description
1 polymer ?
#
loop_
_entity_poly.entity_id
_entity_poly.type
_entity_poly.pdbx_seq_one_letter_code
_entity_poly.pdbx_strand_id
1 'polypeptide(L)'
;MRVVETLRDTVVRLAADSSLLRALVECDSLGQARLRELEEYRAGDRLPPPSVTIRDNVLTATARVDSMAIYLTLKDRYSEAVQVEREVVTQTVEVNRLTGWQRFWVRLGQLLAAAGAGIVAWKLLKR
;
A
#
# COMPACT_ATOMS: atom_id res chain seq x y z
N MET A 1 -3.60 -3.46 10.00
CA MET A 1 -3.11 -3.14 8.63
C MET A 1 -2.36 -4.36 8.13
N ARG A 2 -2.85 -5.02 7.07
CA ARG A 2 -2.17 -6.17 6.47
C ARG A 2 -1.39 -5.67 5.25
N VAL A 3 -0.11 -5.97 5.20
CA VAL A 3 0.77 -5.64 4.08
C VAL A 3 1.21 -6.96 3.45
N VAL A 4 1.00 -7.09 2.14
CA VAL A 4 1.46 -8.24 1.36
C VAL A 4 2.51 -7.74 0.37
N GLU A 5 3.70 -8.37 0.39
CA GLU A 5 4.77 -8.13 -0.57
C GLU A 5 4.87 -9.31 -1.54
N THR A 6 4.85 -9.04 -2.85
CA THR A 6 5.00 -10.07 -3.89
C THR A 6 6.23 -9.76 -4.74
N LEU A 7 7.11 -10.75 -4.91
CA LEU A 7 8.29 -10.67 -5.77
C LEU A 7 7.91 -10.96 -7.24
N ARG A 8 8.48 -10.20 -8.18
CA ARG A 8 8.30 -10.44 -9.62
C ARG A 8 9.63 -10.68 -10.34
N ASP A 9 9.61 -11.67 -11.23
CA ASP A 9 10.69 -11.90 -12.19
C ASP A 9 10.45 -11.04 -13.43
N THR A 10 11.12 -9.88 -13.49
CA THR A 10 11.05 -8.94 -14.62
C THR A 10 12.43 -8.39 -14.97
N VAL A 11 12.66 -8.06 -16.24
CA VAL A 11 13.89 -7.39 -16.68
C VAL A 11 13.85 -5.94 -16.21
N VAL A 12 14.72 -5.59 -15.25
CA VAL A 12 14.86 -4.21 -14.79
C VAL A 12 15.82 -3.47 -15.72
N ARG A 13 15.31 -2.46 -16.43
CA ARG A 13 16.13 -1.54 -17.22
C ARG A 13 16.69 -0.46 -16.32
N LEU A 14 18.00 -0.34 -16.30
CA LEU A 14 18.71 0.68 -15.52
C LEU A 14 19.07 1.84 -16.45
N ALA A 15 18.90 3.06 -15.97
CA ALA A 15 19.36 4.24 -16.68
C ALA A 15 20.89 4.17 -16.83
N ALA A 16 21.40 4.68 -17.95
CA ALA A 16 22.83 4.84 -18.15
C ALA A 16 23.40 5.74 -17.04
N ASP A 17 24.59 5.40 -16.57
CA ASP A 17 25.32 6.14 -15.56
C ASP A 17 26.72 6.49 -16.07
N SER A 18 27.27 7.61 -15.59
CA SER A 18 28.56 8.12 -16.06
C SER A 18 29.32 8.80 -14.93
N SER A 19 30.61 8.49 -14.83
CA SER A 19 31.58 9.18 -13.98
C SER A 19 32.59 9.91 -14.84
N LEU A 20 33.15 11.02 -14.35
CA LEU A 20 34.13 11.82 -15.07
C LEU A 20 35.37 12.07 -14.22
N LEU A 21 36.53 11.98 -14.85
CA LEU A 21 37.78 12.55 -14.35
C LEU A 21 38.44 13.33 -15.48
N ARG A 22 38.83 14.57 -15.20
CA ARG A 22 39.62 15.41 -16.09
C ARG A 22 40.82 15.95 -15.34
N ALA A 23 42.00 15.73 -15.89
CA ALA A 23 43.25 16.14 -15.27
C ALA A 23 44.26 16.58 -16.33
N LEU A 24 45.10 17.55 -15.99
CA LEU A 24 46.23 17.97 -16.78
C LEU A 24 47.41 17.03 -16.50
N VAL A 25 48.01 16.54 -17.59
CA VAL A 25 49.23 15.72 -17.55
C VAL A 25 50.38 16.56 -18.09
N GLU A 26 51.49 16.57 -17.36
CA GLU A 26 52.73 17.21 -17.80
C GLU A 26 53.87 16.20 -17.79
N CYS A 27 54.90 16.47 -18.59
CA CYS A 27 56.16 15.74 -18.52
C CYS A 27 57.16 16.53 -17.70
N ASP A 28 57.93 15.84 -16.86
CA ASP A 28 59.06 16.43 -16.16
C ASP A 28 60.30 16.54 -17.07
N SER A 29 61.40 17.05 -16.51
CA SER A 29 62.68 17.22 -17.23
C SER A 29 63.33 15.90 -17.65
N LEU A 30 62.92 14.77 -17.07
CA LEU A 30 63.39 13.42 -17.41
C LEU A 30 62.43 12.72 -18.39
N GLY A 31 61.38 13.40 -18.85
CA GLY A 31 60.37 12.86 -19.76
C GLY A 31 59.36 11.93 -19.07
N GLN A 32 59.23 12.01 -17.74
CA GLN A 32 58.24 11.24 -16.99
C GLN A 32 56.91 11.99 -16.90
N ALA A 33 55.82 11.32 -17.28
CA ALA A 33 54.48 11.86 -17.20
C ALA A 33 53.98 11.89 -15.75
N ARG A 34 53.42 13.02 -15.33
CA ARG A 34 52.82 13.22 -14.00
C ARG A 34 51.53 14.02 -14.10
N LEU A 35 50.62 13.78 -13.15
CA LEU A 35 49.41 14.60 -13.02
C LEU A 35 49.80 15.95 -12.44
N ARG A 36 49.52 17.03 -13.17
CA ARG A 36 49.75 18.41 -12.73
C ARG A 36 48.59 18.92 -11.89
N GLU A 37 47.38 18.75 -12.41
CA GLU A 37 46.18 19.32 -11.82
C GLU A 37 44.96 18.45 -12.11
N LEU A 38 44.08 18.33 -11.13
CA LEU A 38 42.78 17.68 -11.28
C LEU A 38 41.73 18.77 -11.52
N GLU A 39 41.23 18.88 -12.75
CA GLU A 39 40.24 19.90 -13.12
C GLU A 39 38.82 19.48 -12.75
N GLU A 40 38.49 18.21 -12.97
CA GLU A 40 37.14 17.73 -12.75
C GLU A 40 37.15 16.30 -12.21
N TYR A 41 36.33 16.07 -11.18
CA TYR A 41 36.22 14.80 -10.49
C TYR A 41 34.78 14.58 -10.08
N ARG A 42 34.04 13.79 -10.88
CA ARG A 42 32.60 13.60 -10.73
C ARG A 42 32.23 12.13 -10.64
N ALA A 43 31.52 11.79 -9.59
CA ALA A 43 30.86 10.50 -9.44
C ALA A 43 29.58 10.45 -10.30
N GLY A 44 29.28 9.27 -10.84
CA GLY A 44 27.93 8.92 -11.25
C GLY A 44 27.09 8.48 -10.05
N ASP A 45 25.84 8.09 -10.29
CA ASP A 45 24.92 7.61 -9.24
C ASP A 45 25.36 6.27 -8.64
N ARG A 46 25.97 5.43 -9.48
CA ARG A 46 26.38 4.04 -9.19
C ARG A 46 27.84 3.79 -9.55
N LEU A 47 28.41 4.61 -10.42
CA LEU A 47 29.79 4.53 -10.86
C LEU A 47 30.66 5.54 -10.08
N PRO A 48 31.54 5.08 -9.19
CA PRO A 48 32.47 5.97 -8.52
C PRO A 48 33.44 6.61 -9.53
N PRO A 49 33.97 7.80 -9.22
CA PRO A 49 34.97 8.43 -10.07
C PRO A 49 36.20 7.52 -10.19
N PRO A 50 36.84 7.44 -11.38
CA PRO A 50 37.92 6.49 -11.62
C PRO A 50 39.15 6.83 -10.79
N SER A 51 39.78 5.81 -10.22
CA SER A 51 41.11 5.93 -9.64
C SER A 51 42.13 6.02 -10.77
N VAL A 52 42.97 7.05 -10.74
CA VAL A 52 44.01 7.27 -11.77
C VAL A 52 45.39 7.01 -11.19
N THR A 53 46.18 6.26 -11.94
CA THR A 53 47.59 6.01 -11.65
C THR A 53 48.41 6.21 -12.90
N ILE A 54 49.54 6.89 -12.80
CA ILE A 54 50.54 6.96 -13.86
C ILE A 54 51.77 6.16 -13.41
N ARG A 55 52.17 5.16 -14.20
CA ARG A 55 53.39 4.37 -14.00
C ARG A 55 54.04 4.14 -15.36
N ASP A 56 55.35 4.32 -15.44
CA ASP A 56 56.13 4.11 -16.68
C ASP A 56 55.51 4.83 -17.89
N ASN A 57 55.07 6.08 -17.69
CA ASN A 57 54.38 6.91 -18.69
C ASN A 57 53.05 6.34 -19.22
N VAL A 58 52.48 5.34 -18.54
CA VAL A 58 51.15 4.79 -18.83
C VAL A 58 50.15 5.31 -17.80
N LEU A 59 49.18 6.08 -18.27
CA LEU A 59 48.03 6.51 -17.48
C LEU A 59 46.98 5.38 -17.48
N THR A 60 46.70 4.85 -16.29
CA THR A 60 45.65 3.87 -16.06
C THR A 60 44.54 4.53 -15.24
N ALA A 61 43.33 4.55 -15.78
CA ALA A 61 42.13 5.00 -15.09
C ALA A 61 41.21 3.79 -14.88
N THR A 62 40.88 3.49 -13.63
CA THR A 62 40.03 2.33 -13.29
C THR A 62 38.86 2.79 -12.43
N ALA A 63 37.64 2.53 -12.87
CA ALA A 63 36.45 2.61 -12.04
C ALA A 63 35.95 1.19 -11.80
N ARG A 64 35.68 0.84 -10.53
CA ARG A 64 35.05 -0.43 -10.19
C ARG A 64 33.57 -0.17 -9.98
N VAL A 65 32.74 -0.89 -10.74
CA VAL A 65 31.30 -0.94 -10.54
C VAL A 65 30.97 -2.32 -9.99
N ASP A 66 30.15 -2.38 -8.94
CA ASP A 66 29.57 -3.66 -8.50
C ASP A 66 28.69 -4.18 -9.65
N SER A 67 28.67 -5.49 -9.88
CA SER A 67 28.18 -6.12 -11.11
C SER A 67 26.68 -5.92 -11.39
N MET A 68 25.96 -5.11 -10.62
CA MET A 68 24.50 -5.01 -10.59
C MET A 68 23.83 -6.39 -10.42
N ALA A 69 24.63 -7.42 -10.08
CA ALA A 69 24.29 -8.83 -10.14
C ALA A 69 23.55 -9.29 -8.89
N ILE A 70 23.50 -8.45 -7.86
CA ILE A 70 22.70 -8.70 -6.68
C ILE A 70 21.29 -8.18 -6.97
N TYR A 71 20.57 -8.98 -7.76
CA TYR A 71 19.12 -9.14 -7.77
C TYR A 71 18.34 -7.85 -7.47
N LEU A 72 18.13 -7.02 -8.50
CA LEU A 72 17.08 -6.02 -8.45
C LEU A 72 15.73 -6.74 -8.34
N THR A 73 15.28 -7.01 -7.11
CA THR A 73 13.99 -7.61 -6.84
C THR A 73 12.92 -6.53 -6.93
N LEU A 74 12.07 -6.61 -7.95
CA LEU A 74 10.88 -5.78 -8.01
C LEU A 74 9.86 -6.30 -7.00
N LYS A 75 9.42 -5.44 -6.08
CA LYS A 75 8.40 -5.75 -5.05
C LYS A 75 7.20 -4.86 -5.22
N ASP A 76 6.02 -5.46 -5.37
CA ASP A 76 4.76 -4.73 -5.24
C ASP A 76 4.35 -4.74 -3.76
N ARG A 77 3.98 -3.56 -3.23
CA ARG A 77 3.43 -3.44 -1.88
C ARG A 77 1.95 -3.11 -1.97
N TYR A 78 1.11 -4.04 -1.50
CA TYR A 78 -0.32 -3.82 -1.34
C TYR A 78 -0.63 -3.58 0.14
N SER A 79 -1.24 -2.43 0.43
CA SER A 79 -1.79 -2.11 1.75
C SER A 79 -3.31 -2.10 1.68
N GLU A 80 -3.94 -3.14 2.21
CA GLU A 80 -5.37 -3.09 2.48
C GLU A 80 -5.58 -2.27 3.76
N ALA A 81 -6.05 -1.04 3.57
CA ALA A 81 -6.74 -0.33 4.62
C ALA A 81 -8.05 -1.09 4.84
N VAL A 82 -8.06 -1.99 5.82
CA VAL A 82 -9.29 -2.60 6.33
C VAL A 82 -10.11 -1.44 6.89
N GLN A 83 -10.90 -0.78 6.04
CA GLN A 83 -12.14 -0.24 6.50
C GLN A 83 -12.89 -1.46 6.96
N VAL A 84 -12.90 -1.67 8.27
CA VAL A 84 -13.97 -2.44 8.89
C VAL A 84 -15.21 -1.66 8.50
N GLU A 85 -15.77 -1.96 7.33
CA GLU A 85 -17.21 -1.86 7.13
C GLU A 85 -17.72 -2.73 8.26
N ARG A 86 -17.99 -2.06 9.37
CA ARG A 86 -18.86 -2.54 10.41
C ARG A 86 -20.05 -2.95 9.56
N GLU A 87 -20.22 -4.25 9.35
CA GLU A 87 -21.50 -4.77 8.91
C GLU A 87 -22.45 -4.16 9.91
N VAL A 88 -23.12 -3.08 9.50
CA VAL A 88 -24.25 -2.54 10.23
C VAL A 88 -25.24 -3.65 9.98
N VAL A 89 -25.19 -4.65 10.85
CA VAL A 89 -26.20 -5.66 11.05
C VAL A 89 -27.45 -4.82 11.14
N THR A 90 -28.14 -4.72 10.02
CA THR A 90 -29.37 -3.99 9.91
C THR A 90 -30.32 -4.90 10.67
N GLN A 91 -30.34 -4.73 11.99
CA GLN A 91 -31.42 -5.23 12.81
C GLN A 91 -32.64 -4.63 12.18
N THR A 92 -33.37 -5.44 11.42
CA THR A 92 -34.75 -5.19 11.07
C THR A 92 -35.47 -5.12 12.42
N VAL A 93 -35.51 -3.91 12.98
CA VAL A 93 -36.33 -3.63 14.14
C VAL A 93 -37.74 -3.97 13.70
N GLU A 94 -38.28 -5.07 14.20
CA GLU A 94 -39.67 -5.45 13.96
C GLU A 94 -40.55 -4.39 14.65
N VAL A 95 -40.85 -3.30 13.93
CA VAL A 95 -41.48 -2.08 14.45
C VAL A 95 -42.95 -2.29 14.88
N ASN A 96 -43.48 -3.50 14.71
CA ASN A 96 -44.91 -3.77 14.85
C ASN A 96 -45.23 -4.96 15.77
N ARG A 97 -44.48 -5.13 16.85
CA ARG A 97 -44.87 -6.03 17.94
C ARG A 97 -45.86 -5.33 18.86
N LEU A 98 -47.08 -5.86 18.98
CA LEU A 98 -48.03 -5.39 19.98
C LEU A 98 -47.39 -5.53 21.37
N THR A 99 -47.30 -4.42 22.08
CA THR A 99 -46.85 -4.43 23.48
C THR A 99 -47.79 -5.30 24.30
N GLY A 100 -47.29 -5.90 25.40
CA GLY A 100 -48.12 -6.75 26.26
C GLY A 100 -49.40 -6.05 26.72
N TRP A 101 -49.33 -4.74 26.92
CA TRP A 101 -50.46 -3.88 27.26
C TRP A 101 -51.46 -3.70 26.10
N GLN A 102 -50.98 -3.46 24.88
CA GLN A 102 -51.85 -3.44 23.69
C GLN A 102 -52.56 -4.79 23.49
N ARG A 103 -51.86 -5.90 23.73
CA ARG A 103 -52.45 -7.24 23.64
C ARG A 103 -53.54 -7.47 24.70
N PHE A 104 -53.38 -6.92 25.89
CA PHE A 104 -54.41 -6.95 26.94
C PHE A 104 -55.68 -6.21 26.51
N TRP A 105 -55.55 -4.97 26.03
CA TRP A 105 -56.70 -4.18 25.56
C TRP A 105 -57.44 -4.81 24.38
N VAL A 106 -56.70 -5.38 23.41
CA VAL A 106 -57.32 -6.10 22.28
C VAL A 106 -58.14 -7.29 22.78
N ARG A 107 -57.61 -8.09 23.72
CA ARG A 107 -58.34 -9.24 24.29
C ARG A 107 -59.56 -8.81 25.10
N LEU A 108 -59.44 -7.74 25.89
CA LEU A 108 -60.56 -7.22 26.67
C LEU A 108 -61.71 -6.74 25.75
N GLY A 109 -61.37 -6.03 24.68
CA GLY A 109 -62.35 -5.60 23.67
C GLY A 109 -63.06 -6.77 22.99
N GLN A 110 -62.32 -7.83 22.64
CA GLN A 110 -62.90 -9.06 22.07
C GLN A 110 -63.89 -9.74 23.02
N LEU A 111 -63.57 -9.83 24.31
CA LEU A 111 -64.45 -10.42 25.32
C LEU A 111 -65.73 -9.60 25.50
N LEU A 112 -65.63 -8.28 25.55
CA LEU A 112 -66.79 -7.40 25.66
C LEU A 112 -67.70 -7.48 24.42
N ALA A 113 -67.12 -7.54 23.23
CA ALA A 113 -67.88 -7.70 21.99
C ALA A 113 -68.64 -9.05 21.96
N ALA A 114 -67.99 -10.14 22.37
CA ALA A 114 -68.63 -11.45 22.45
C ALA A 114 -69.76 -11.48 23.49
N ALA A 115 -69.54 -10.88 24.66
CA ALA A 115 -70.58 -10.76 25.68
C ALA A 115 -71.77 -9.93 25.20
N GLY A 116 -71.52 -8.81 24.53
CA GLY A 116 -72.56 -7.97 23.91
C GLY A 116 -73.39 -8.73 22.88
N ALA A 117 -72.72 -9.46 21.97
CA ALA A 117 -73.39 -10.31 20.99
C ALA A 117 -74.23 -11.41 21.65
N GLY A 118 -73.73 -12.03 22.71
CA GLY A 118 -74.46 -13.03 23.51
C GLY A 118 -75.71 -12.44 24.18
N ILE A 119 -75.64 -11.24 24.75
CA ILE A 119 -76.80 -10.56 25.36
C ILE A 119 -77.85 -10.21 24.29
N VAL A 120 -77.42 -9.74 23.12
CA VAL A 120 -78.34 -9.43 22.00
C VAL A 120 -79.01 -10.71 21.49
N ALA A 121 -78.26 -11.78 21.29
CA ALA A 121 -78.80 -13.09 20.89
C ALA A 121 -79.78 -13.64 21.92
N TRP A 122 -79.44 -13.57 23.21
CA TRP A 122 -80.34 -13.98 24.30
C TRP A 122 -81.63 -13.15 24.34
N LYS A 123 -81.53 -11.83 24.13
CA LYS A 123 -82.70 -10.93 24.09
C LYS A 123 -83.58 -11.16 22.85
N LEU A 124 -82.99 -11.60 21.73
CA LEU A 124 -83.72 -11.99 20.52
C LEU A 124 -84.39 -13.36 20.65
N LEU A 125 -83.78 -14.33 21.33
CA LEU A 125 -84.36 -15.66 21.57
C LEU A 125 -85.48 -15.66 22.64
N LYS A 126 -85.48 -14.69 23.54
CA LYS A 126 -86.47 -14.56 24.63
C LYS A 126 -87.65 -13.64 24.28
N ARG A 127 -87.75 -13.22 23.02
CA ARG A 127 -88.83 -12.42 22.44
C ARG A 127 -89.74 -13.32 21.62
#